data_AF-A0A3A8WKD1-F1
#
_entry.id   AF-A0A3A8WKD1-F1
#
_cell.length_a   1.000
_cell.length_b   1.000
_cell.length_c   1.000
_cell.angle_alpha   90.00
_cell.angle_beta   90.00
_cell.angle_gamma   90.00
#
_symmetry.space_group_name_H-M   'P 1'
#
loop_
_entity.id
_entity.type
_entity.pdbx_description
1 polymer ?
#
loop_
_entity_poly.entity_id
_entity_poly.type
_entity_poly.pdbx_seq_one_letter_code
_entity_poly.pdbx_strand_id
1 'polypeptide(L)'
;MNRNKRNNLIFSLLLVASLLSGLTLSPLSIMRAEAKTKLSVTAKLGSKKVNKKTINMKKGSSRKIKLSIVPNQSGIKKTYKSSEKDIVSVSRTGKLKAKKAGTAKITVTLTGKNIRKTKLWFKVKVIRQSDSDKKAGTSVTLTVNGQSFQAVFYNNKTANALLEKMPMTLNMKELNGNEKYHFFDTEFPTNEKSSGKISAGDIMLYGSDCLVTFYKSHSTSYQYTPVGKIENASGFAKAVGNGNVTIKFAVK
;
A
#
# COMPACT_ATOMS: atom_id res chain seq x y z
N MET A 1 -14.27 -1.19 95.69
CA MET A 1 -13.40 -1.13 96.87
C MET A 1 -13.30 -2.53 97.46
N ASN A 2 -12.07 -3.02 97.71
CA ASN A 2 -11.67 -4.35 98.25
C ASN A 2 -12.06 -5.61 97.45
N ARG A 3 -11.13 -6.33 96.79
CA ARG A 3 -9.98 -7.14 97.30
C ARG A 3 -10.39 -8.29 98.23
N ASN A 4 -10.30 -9.51 97.71
CA ASN A 4 -9.35 -10.57 98.12
C ASN A 4 -9.94 -11.96 97.79
N LYS A 5 -9.25 -13.09 97.66
CA LYS A 5 -7.86 -13.54 97.38
C LYS A 5 -7.86 -15.03 97.79
N ARG A 6 -7.00 -15.86 97.15
CA ARG A 6 -6.53 -17.23 97.51
C ARG A 6 -7.30 -18.39 96.85
N ASN A 7 -6.68 -19.17 95.96
CA ASN A 7 -5.66 -20.26 96.14
C ASN A 7 -6.33 -21.50 96.78
N ASN A 8 -6.23 -22.77 96.35
CA ASN A 8 -5.15 -23.54 95.72
C ASN A 8 -5.61 -25.02 95.48
N LEU A 9 -4.83 -25.81 94.70
CA LEU A 9 -4.80 -27.30 94.54
C LEU A 9 -5.97 -27.94 93.73
N ILE A 10 -5.80 -28.89 92.78
CA ILE A 10 -5.00 -30.12 92.72
C ILE A 10 -4.52 -30.45 91.27
N PHE A 11 -3.35 -31.09 91.22
CA PHE A 11 -2.70 -31.76 90.09
C PHE A 11 -3.58 -32.72 89.27
N SER A 12 -3.54 -32.62 87.94
CA SER A 12 -3.63 -33.79 87.07
C SER A 12 -2.72 -33.59 85.87
N LEU A 13 -1.60 -34.29 85.92
CA LEU A 13 -0.62 -34.45 84.88
C LEU A 13 -1.19 -35.45 83.86
N LEU A 14 -1.63 -34.99 82.68
CA LEU A 14 -1.68 -35.86 81.51
C LEU A 14 -0.94 -35.21 80.35
N LEU A 15 0.28 -35.72 80.16
CA LEU A 15 1.13 -35.49 79.02
C LEU A 15 0.50 -36.17 77.80
N VAL A 16 -0.06 -35.39 76.87
CA VAL A 16 -0.25 -35.84 75.49
C VAL A 16 0.49 -34.87 74.59
N ALA A 17 1.74 -35.24 74.31
CA ALA A 17 2.51 -34.65 73.24
C ALA A 17 1.91 -35.12 71.90
N SER A 18 0.97 -34.37 71.35
CA SER A 18 0.62 -34.45 69.93
C SER A 18 1.16 -33.21 69.23
N LEU A 19 2.20 -33.40 68.42
CA LEU A 19 2.60 -32.44 67.40
C LEU A 19 1.39 -32.15 66.49
N LEU A 20 0.73 -31.01 66.70
CA LEU A 20 0.14 -30.29 65.58
C LEU A 20 1.03 -29.08 65.30
N SER A 21 2.07 -29.37 64.52
CA SER A 21 2.78 -28.37 63.71
C SER A 21 1.74 -27.44 63.08
N GLY A 22 1.93 -26.14 63.30
CA GLY A 22 1.02 -25.11 62.82
C GLY A 22 0.70 -25.31 61.33
N LEU A 23 -0.59 -25.48 61.02
CA LEU A 23 -1.08 -25.01 59.74
C LEU A 23 -1.04 -23.48 59.81
N THR A 24 0.09 -22.89 59.45
CA THR A 24 0.02 -21.56 58.86
C THR A 24 -0.77 -21.75 57.58
N LEU A 25 -2.05 -21.34 57.59
CA LEU A 25 -2.77 -21.11 56.35
C LEU A 25 -1.93 -20.08 55.59
N SER A 26 -1.09 -20.53 54.66
CA SER A 26 -0.57 -19.65 53.63
C SER A 26 -1.80 -18.96 53.05
N PRO A 27 -1.85 -17.62 52.97
CA PRO A 27 -2.95 -16.99 52.27
C PRO A 27 -2.98 -17.64 50.89
N LEU A 28 -4.08 -18.34 50.59
CA LEU A 28 -4.31 -18.86 49.27
C LEU A 28 -4.20 -17.63 48.38
N SER A 29 -3.09 -17.49 47.66
CA SER A 29 -2.93 -16.42 46.70
C SER A 29 -4.00 -16.71 45.66
N ILE A 30 -5.18 -16.12 45.84
CA ILE A 30 -6.23 -16.14 44.85
C ILE A 30 -5.57 -15.45 43.66
N MET A 31 -5.06 -16.24 42.72
CA MET A 31 -4.68 -15.75 41.41
C MET A 31 -5.97 -15.27 40.79
N ARG A 32 -6.34 -14.01 41.06
CA ARG A 32 -7.42 -13.37 40.36
C ARG A 32 -6.97 -13.32 38.92
N ALA A 33 -7.58 -14.13 38.07
CA ALA A 33 -7.31 -14.09 36.64
C ALA A 33 -7.56 -12.65 36.18
N GLU A 34 -6.48 -11.91 35.89
CA GLU A 34 -6.59 -10.52 35.46
C GLU A 34 -7.39 -10.48 34.16
N ALA A 35 -8.51 -9.76 34.17
CA ALA A 35 -9.34 -9.61 32.99
C ALA A 35 -8.53 -8.92 31.88
N LYS A 36 -8.21 -9.67 30.81
CA LYS A 36 -7.42 -9.15 29.70
C LYS A 36 -8.10 -7.94 29.05
N THR A 37 -7.34 -6.87 28.82
CA THR A 37 -7.82 -5.63 28.22
C THR A 37 -8.41 -5.88 26.83
N LYS A 38 -9.63 -5.40 26.59
CA LYS A 38 -10.28 -5.42 25.28
C LYS A 38 -9.86 -4.19 24.47
N LEU A 39 -9.32 -4.40 23.27
CA LEU A 39 -8.95 -3.30 22.36
C LEU A 39 -10.09 -2.94 21.41
N SER A 40 -10.32 -1.65 21.22
CA SER A 40 -11.03 -1.12 20.06
C SER A 40 -10.01 -0.81 18.97
N VAL A 41 -10.20 -1.38 17.78
CA VAL A 41 -9.24 -1.24 16.68
C VAL A 41 -9.93 -0.85 15.39
N THR A 42 -9.50 0.29 14.84
CA THR A 42 -9.92 0.76 13.51
C THR A 42 -8.80 0.52 12.51
N ALA A 43 -9.10 -0.20 11.44
CA ALA A 43 -8.21 -0.35 10.28
C ALA A 43 -8.68 0.52 9.12
N LYS A 44 -7.75 1.27 8.51
CA LYS A 44 -7.99 2.10 7.33
C LYS A 44 -7.00 1.80 6.20
N LEU A 45 -7.47 1.91 4.96
CA LEU A 45 -6.63 2.02 3.75
C LEU A 45 -6.89 3.39 3.12
N GLY A 46 -5.93 4.30 3.22
CA GLY A 46 -6.20 5.72 2.98
C GLY A 46 -7.22 6.25 4.01
N SER A 47 -8.27 6.92 3.53
CA SER A 47 -9.35 7.45 4.38
C SER A 47 -10.45 6.42 4.72
N LYS A 48 -10.50 5.29 4.01
CA LYS A 48 -11.60 4.31 4.12
C LYS A 48 -11.37 3.33 5.28
N LYS A 49 -12.35 3.17 6.17
CA LYS A 49 -12.41 2.08 7.18
C LYS A 49 -12.70 0.74 6.49
N VAL A 50 -11.98 -0.32 6.83
CA VAL A 50 -11.99 -1.57 6.04
C VAL A 50 -12.53 -2.81 6.74
N ASN A 51 -12.68 -2.81 8.07
CA ASN A 51 -13.05 -4.03 8.81
C ASN A 51 -14.36 -4.65 8.29
N LYS A 52 -14.31 -5.97 7.99
CA LYS A 52 -15.36 -6.79 7.37
C LYS A 52 -15.86 -6.30 6.00
N LYS A 53 -15.12 -5.44 5.30
CA LYS A 53 -15.47 -4.92 3.97
C LYS A 53 -14.62 -5.54 2.87
N THR A 54 -15.07 -5.36 1.63
CA THR A 54 -14.26 -5.59 0.43
C THR A 54 -13.76 -4.27 -0.12
N ILE A 55 -12.47 -4.19 -0.42
CA ILE A 55 -11.82 -3.00 -0.98
C ILE A 55 -11.21 -3.36 -2.33
N ASN A 56 -11.42 -2.51 -3.33
CA ASN A 56 -10.82 -2.68 -4.63
C ASN A 56 -9.40 -2.10 -4.66
N MET A 57 -8.45 -2.84 -5.21
CA MET A 57 -7.10 -2.38 -5.53
C MET A 57 -6.78 -2.70 -6.98
N LYS A 58 -6.11 -1.79 -7.69
CA LYS A 58 -5.63 -2.05 -9.05
C LYS A 58 -4.36 -2.92 -8.98
N LYS A 59 -4.20 -3.87 -9.92
CA LYS A 59 -2.95 -4.65 -10.06
C LYS A 59 -1.73 -3.72 -10.07
N GLY A 60 -0.66 -4.11 -9.39
CA GLY A 60 0.58 -3.32 -9.25
C GLY A 60 0.55 -2.26 -8.14
N SER A 61 -0.63 -1.81 -7.70
CA SER A 61 -0.73 -0.78 -6.65
C SER A 61 -0.32 -1.30 -5.27
N SER A 62 0.16 -0.37 -4.43
CA SER A 62 0.54 -0.66 -3.04
C SER A 62 -0.10 0.33 -2.07
N ARG A 63 -0.54 -0.15 -0.90
CA ARG A 63 -1.16 0.71 0.14
C ARG A 63 -0.80 0.19 1.53
N LYS A 64 -0.53 1.09 2.49
CA LYS A 64 -0.26 0.72 3.89
C LYS A 64 -1.54 0.74 4.71
N ILE A 65 -1.77 -0.30 5.51
CA ILE A 65 -2.86 -0.36 6.49
C ILE A 65 -2.51 0.58 7.64
N LYS A 66 -3.37 1.56 7.92
CA LYS A 66 -3.27 2.41 9.12
C LYS A 66 -4.17 1.82 10.21
N LEU A 67 -3.59 1.53 11.37
CA LEU A 67 -4.33 1.05 12.55
C LEU A 67 -4.42 2.17 13.59
N SER A 68 -5.60 2.39 14.13
CA SER A 68 -5.84 3.19 15.35
C SER A 68 -6.35 2.23 16.42
N ILE A 69 -5.70 2.23 17.58
CA ILE A 69 -5.92 1.26 18.66
C ILE A 69 -6.19 2.03 19.94
N VAL A 70 -7.27 1.67 20.64
CA VAL A 70 -7.69 2.31 21.88
C VAL A 70 -8.00 1.23 22.94
N PRO A 71 -7.49 1.33 24.18
CA PRO A 71 -6.54 2.35 24.65
C PRO A 71 -5.14 2.18 24.01
N ASN A 72 -4.40 3.28 23.88
CA ASN A 72 -3.01 3.23 23.42
C ASN A 72 -2.15 2.62 24.53
N GLN A 73 -1.37 1.59 24.21
CA GLN A 73 -0.51 0.89 25.16
C GLN A 73 0.71 0.30 24.46
N SER A 74 1.81 0.18 25.19
CA SER A 74 3.04 -0.45 24.71
C SER A 74 2.90 -1.98 24.66
N GLY A 75 3.81 -2.66 23.96
CA GLY A 75 3.84 -4.13 23.92
C GLY A 75 2.80 -4.81 23.02
N ILE A 76 2.04 -4.06 22.21
CA ILE A 76 1.10 -4.64 21.23
C ILE A 76 1.87 -5.20 20.03
N LYS A 77 1.91 -6.53 19.89
CA LYS A 77 2.41 -7.22 18.70
C LYS A 77 1.34 -7.23 17.61
N LYS A 78 1.70 -6.78 16.41
CA LYS A 78 0.84 -6.73 15.21
C LYS A 78 1.30 -7.77 14.21
N THR A 79 0.40 -8.64 13.75
CA THR A 79 0.69 -9.60 12.69
C THR A 79 -0.32 -9.47 11.55
N TYR A 80 0.16 -9.66 10.32
CA TYR A 80 -0.61 -9.53 9.10
C TYR A 80 -0.51 -10.82 8.30
N LYS A 81 -1.64 -11.31 7.79
CA LYS A 81 -1.70 -12.50 6.94
C LYS A 81 -2.59 -12.23 5.73
N SER A 82 -2.15 -12.67 4.56
CA SER A 82 -3.00 -12.79 3.36
C SER A 82 -3.41 -14.25 3.18
N SER A 83 -4.65 -14.50 2.76
CA SER A 83 -5.07 -15.83 2.31
C SER A 83 -4.39 -16.22 0.99
N GLU A 84 -4.19 -15.26 0.09
CA GLU A 84 -3.66 -15.48 -1.27
C GLU A 84 -2.49 -14.53 -1.54
N LYS A 85 -1.25 -14.96 -1.25
CA LYS A 85 -0.04 -14.12 -1.36
C LYS A 85 0.33 -13.73 -2.79
N ASP A 86 -0.15 -14.49 -3.77
CA ASP A 86 0.08 -14.24 -5.21
C ASP A 86 -0.94 -13.27 -5.80
N ILE A 87 -2.09 -13.10 -5.15
CA ILE A 87 -3.08 -12.07 -5.47
C ILE A 87 -2.72 -10.78 -4.72
N VAL A 88 -2.58 -10.85 -3.39
CA VAL A 88 -2.18 -9.72 -2.54
C VAL A 88 -1.19 -10.18 -1.50
N SER A 89 0.01 -9.59 -1.50
CA SER A 89 0.97 -9.78 -0.40
C SER A 89 0.83 -8.68 0.64
N VAL A 90 1.08 -9.01 1.91
CA VAL A 90 1.16 -8.05 3.02
C VAL A 90 2.50 -8.20 3.73
N SER A 91 3.22 -7.09 3.89
CA SER A 91 4.49 -7.06 4.64
C SER A 91 4.27 -7.07 6.15
N ARG A 92 5.35 -7.30 6.90
CA ARG A 92 5.36 -7.25 8.38
C ARG A 92 4.89 -5.90 8.94
N THR A 93 5.07 -4.80 8.20
CA THR A 93 4.62 -3.45 8.58
C THR A 93 3.24 -3.08 8.05
N GLY A 94 2.50 -4.05 7.47
CA GLY A 94 1.15 -3.83 6.96
C GLY A 94 1.06 -3.12 5.60
N LYS A 95 2.15 -3.05 4.82
CA LYS A 95 2.11 -2.59 3.41
C LYS A 95 1.61 -3.72 2.51
N LEU A 96 0.49 -3.48 1.82
CA LEU A 96 -0.11 -4.35 0.83
C LEU A 96 0.48 -4.08 -0.56
N LYS A 97 0.65 -5.12 -1.37
CA LYS A 97 0.97 -5.05 -2.81
C LYS A 97 0.00 -5.95 -3.58
N ALA A 98 -0.74 -5.38 -4.52
CA ALA A 98 -1.64 -6.11 -5.40
C ALA A 98 -0.86 -6.67 -6.59
N LYS A 99 -0.83 -7.99 -6.75
CA LYS A 99 0.06 -8.69 -7.71
C LYS A 99 -0.71 -9.29 -8.88
N LYS A 100 -1.81 -10.00 -8.62
CA LYS A 100 -2.63 -10.70 -9.62
C LYS A 100 -4.10 -10.37 -9.39
N ALA A 101 -4.87 -10.33 -10.47
CA ALA A 101 -6.32 -10.15 -10.38
C ALA A 101 -6.97 -11.31 -9.62
N GLY A 102 -7.98 -11.01 -8.81
CA GLY A 102 -8.64 -11.98 -7.93
C GLY A 102 -8.98 -11.36 -6.58
N THR A 103 -9.29 -12.17 -5.57
CA THR A 103 -9.66 -11.67 -4.24
C THR A 103 -8.86 -12.37 -3.15
N ALA A 104 -8.34 -11.61 -2.20
CA ALA A 104 -7.61 -12.13 -1.04
C ALA A 104 -8.19 -11.58 0.27
N LYS A 105 -8.28 -12.41 1.31
CA LYS A 105 -8.65 -11.98 2.67
C LYS A 105 -7.39 -11.57 3.42
N ILE A 106 -7.33 -10.32 3.85
CA ILE A 106 -6.28 -9.81 4.73
C ILE A 106 -6.78 -9.89 6.17
N THR A 107 -5.99 -10.52 7.03
CA THR A 107 -6.26 -10.62 8.48
C THR A 107 -5.17 -9.88 9.25
N VAL A 108 -5.59 -9.02 10.18
CA VAL A 108 -4.74 -8.34 11.15
C VAL A 108 -5.02 -8.93 12.52
N THR A 109 -3.98 -9.38 13.22
CA THR A 109 -4.08 -9.88 14.59
C THR A 109 -3.25 -9.03 15.53
N LEU A 110 -3.83 -8.65 16.66
CA LEU A 110 -3.18 -7.92 17.74
C LEU A 110 -3.13 -8.80 18.98
N THR A 111 -1.95 -8.92 19.58
CA THR A 111 -1.67 -9.72 20.79
C THR A 111 -0.74 -8.97 21.73
N GLY A 112 -0.82 -9.26 23.03
CA GLY A 112 0.07 -8.72 24.07
C GLY A 112 -0.13 -9.45 25.38
N LYS A 113 0.76 -9.23 26.37
CA LYS A 113 0.78 -9.94 27.67
C LYS A 113 -0.58 -9.91 28.37
N ASN A 114 -1.18 -8.72 28.50
CA ASN A 114 -2.46 -8.51 29.19
C ASN A 114 -3.60 -8.12 28.22
N ILE A 115 -3.46 -8.46 26.94
CA ILE A 115 -4.39 -8.02 25.89
C ILE A 115 -5.20 -9.20 25.37
N ARG A 116 -6.52 -9.01 25.27
CA ARG A 116 -7.37 -9.98 24.58
C ARG A 116 -7.01 -10.00 23.10
N LYS A 117 -6.60 -11.17 22.60
CA LYS A 117 -6.28 -11.38 21.19
C LYS A 117 -7.41 -10.86 20.31
N THR A 118 -7.10 -9.84 19.50
CA THR A 118 -8.08 -9.14 18.67
C THR A 118 -7.76 -9.40 17.21
N LYS A 119 -8.76 -9.77 16.41
CA LYS A 119 -8.62 -10.04 14.98
C LYS A 119 -9.56 -9.13 14.20
N LEU A 120 -9.05 -8.57 13.11
CA LEU A 120 -9.82 -7.86 12.09
C LEU A 120 -9.53 -8.52 10.76
N TRP A 121 -10.49 -8.48 9.86
CA TRP A 121 -10.27 -8.94 8.51
C TRP A 121 -10.99 -8.04 7.51
N PHE A 122 -10.49 -8.02 6.29
CA PHE A 122 -11.14 -7.40 5.15
C PHE A 122 -10.72 -8.12 3.87
N LYS A 123 -11.54 -8.06 2.84
CA LYS A 123 -11.21 -8.62 1.53
C LYS A 123 -10.61 -7.53 0.65
N VAL A 124 -9.60 -7.88 -0.12
CA VAL A 124 -9.04 -7.04 -1.18
C VAL A 124 -9.37 -7.71 -2.50
N LYS A 125 -10.19 -7.05 -3.31
CA LYS A 125 -10.46 -7.45 -4.69
C LYS A 125 -9.45 -6.74 -5.58
N VAL A 126 -8.49 -7.48 -6.12
CA VAL A 126 -7.58 -6.97 -7.12
C VAL A 126 -8.28 -6.99 -8.46
N ILE A 127 -8.58 -5.81 -8.97
CA ILE A 127 -9.07 -5.64 -10.33
C ILE A 127 -7.87 -5.62 -11.27
N ARG A 128 -8.03 -6.21 -12.46
CA ARG A 128 -7.11 -5.94 -13.56
C ARG A 128 -7.07 -4.43 -13.73
N GLN A 129 -5.88 -3.88 -13.90
CA GLN A 129 -5.80 -2.54 -14.46
C GLN A 129 -6.36 -2.69 -15.88
N SER A 130 -7.56 -2.16 -16.13
CA SER A 130 -8.10 -2.09 -17.48
C SER A 130 -7.33 -1.01 -18.23
N ASP A 131 -7.22 -1.14 -19.56
CA ASP A 131 -6.72 -0.05 -20.40
C ASP A 131 -7.58 1.22 -20.28
N SER A 132 -8.80 1.13 -19.72
CA SER A 132 -9.62 2.30 -19.37
C SER A 132 -9.14 3.06 -18.12
N ASP A 133 -8.32 2.46 -17.26
CA ASP A 133 -7.66 3.19 -16.16
C ASP A 133 -6.44 4.00 -16.65
N LYS A 134 -5.96 3.78 -17.88
CA LYS A 134 -5.09 4.71 -18.63
C LYS A 134 -5.87 5.92 -19.18
N LYS A 135 -7.21 5.91 -19.11
CA LYS A 135 -8.11 7.01 -19.50
C LYS A 135 -8.47 7.97 -18.35
N ALA A 136 -8.04 7.69 -17.10
CA ALA A 136 -8.08 8.67 -16.01
C ALA A 136 -6.81 9.55 -16.08
N GLY A 137 -6.79 10.43 -17.07
CA GLY A 137 -5.65 11.27 -17.40
C GLY A 137 -6.09 12.56 -18.06
N THR A 138 -5.17 13.51 -18.20
CA THR A 138 -5.44 14.80 -18.84
C THR A 138 -5.38 14.63 -20.35
N SER A 139 -6.40 15.12 -21.06
CA SER A 139 -6.38 15.16 -22.51
C SER A 139 -5.37 16.20 -23.00
N VAL A 140 -4.48 15.77 -23.89
CA VAL A 140 -3.44 16.59 -24.50
C VAL A 140 -3.58 16.47 -26.01
N THR A 141 -3.55 17.61 -26.69
CA THR A 141 -3.52 17.70 -28.14
C THR A 141 -2.06 17.74 -28.61
N LEU A 142 -1.70 16.82 -29.51
CA LEU A 142 -0.43 16.84 -30.23
C LEU A 142 -0.69 17.38 -31.64
N THR A 143 -0.08 18.49 -32.01
CA THR A 143 -0.14 19.03 -33.37
C THR A 143 1.16 18.76 -34.10
N VAL A 144 1.07 18.09 -35.25
CA VAL A 144 2.18 17.70 -36.11
C VAL A 144 1.80 17.97 -37.55
N ASN A 145 2.61 18.73 -38.31
CA ASN A 145 2.36 19.03 -39.72
C ASN A 145 0.93 19.52 -40.02
N GLY A 146 0.38 20.37 -39.13
CA GLY A 146 -0.99 20.89 -39.21
C GLY A 146 -2.10 19.90 -38.79
N GLN A 147 -1.79 18.64 -38.53
CA GLN A 147 -2.72 17.63 -38.06
C GLN A 147 -2.74 17.53 -36.53
N SER A 148 -3.92 17.32 -35.95
CA SER A 148 -4.09 17.20 -34.49
C SER A 148 -4.42 15.77 -34.08
N PHE A 149 -3.74 15.29 -33.04
CA PHE A 149 -3.90 13.97 -32.46
C PHE A 149 -4.19 14.08 -30.97
N GLN A 150 -5.21 13.36 -30.51
CA GLN A 150 -5.52 13.28 -29.09
C GLN A 150 -4.62 12.27 -28.40
N ALA A 151 -4.09 12.66 -27.26
CA ALA A 151 -3.43 11.79 -26.30
C ALA A 151 -4.05 11.94 -24.92
N VAL A 152 -3.85 10.93 -24.09
CA VAL A 152 -4.19 10.97 -22.66
C VAL A 152 -2.90 10.81 -21.85
N PHE A 153 -2.54 11.85 -21.11
CA PHE A 153 -1.44 11.83 -20.15
C PHE A 153 -1.93 11.27 -18.82
N TYR A 154 -1.27 10.24 -18.29
CA TYR A 154 -1.74 9.52 -17.12
C TYR A 154 -1.65 10.36 -15.84
N ASN A 155 -2.49 10.08 -14.84
CA ASN A 155 -2.35 10.70 -13.52
C ASN A 155 -1.14 10.13 -12.75
N ASN A 156 0.05 10.65 -13.02
CA ASN A 156 1.30 10.33 -12.33
C ASN A 156 2.22 11.57 -12.28
N LYS A 157 3.27 11.51 -11.45
CA LYS A 157 4.15 12.66 -11.19
C LYS A 157 4.84 13.18 -12.45
N THR A 158 5.30 12.28 -13.32
CA THR A 158 6.02 12.63 -14.55
C THR A 158 5.11 13.35 -15.54
N ALA A 159 3.93 12.78 -15.79
CA ALA A 159 2.94 13.38 -16.66
C ALA A 159 2.45 14.73 -16.13
N ASN A 160 2.23 14.87 -14.82
CA ASN A 160 1.85 16.15 -14.22
C ASN A 160 2.95 17.22 -14.41
N ALA A 161 4.22 16.86 -14.21
CA ALA A 161 5.33 17.79 -14.43
C ALA A 161 5.47 18.20 -15.92
N LEU A 162 5.18 17.30 -16.86
CA LEU A 162 5.12 17.64 -18.28
C LEU A 162 3.91 18.52 -18.63
N LEU A 163 2.76 18.29 -18.00
CA LEU A 163 1.56 19.13 -18.17
C LEU A 163 1.82 20.57 -17.71
N GLU A 164 2.59 20.77 -16.64
CA GLU A 164 2.99 22.11 -16.15
C GLU A 164 3.89 22.87 -17.14
N LYS A 165 4.52 22.19 -18.10
CA LYS A 165 5.31 22.81 -19.18
C LYS A 165 4.46 23.18 -20.40
N MET A 166 3.18 22.82 -20.45
CA MET A 166 2.34 23.05 -21.62
C MET A 166 1.74 24.48 -21.65
N PRO A 167 1.56 25.07 -22.84
CA PRO A 167 1.88 24.52 -24.15
C PRO A 167 3.40 24.52 -24.43
N MET A 168 3.89 23.44 -25.06
CA MET A 168 5.29 23.32 -25.45
C MET A 168 5.42 22.83 -26.90
N THR A 169 6.46 23.27 -27.59
CA THR A 169 6.78 22.83 -28.95
C THR A 169 8.17 22.21 -28.94
N LEU A 170 8.25 20.93 -29.30
CA LEU A 170 9.48 20.15 -29.24
C LEU A 170 9.94 19.77 -30.64
N ASN A 171 11.23 20.00 -30.91
CA ASN A 171 11.90 19.40 -32.06
C ASN A 171 12.32 17.99 -31.69
N MET A 172 11.62 16.99 -32.23
CA MET A 172 11.82 15.59 -31.91
C MET A 172 12.63 14.90 -33.02
N LYS A 173 13.72 14.24 -32.61
CA LYS A 173 14.60 13.49 -33.51
C LYS A 173 14.05 12.09 -33.76
N GLU A 174 14.29 11.59 -34.95
CA GLU A 174 13.97 10.20 -35.30
C GLU A 174 15.00 9.22 -34.76
N LEU A 175 14.53 8.07 -34.31
CA LEU A 175 15.36 6.93 -33.96
C LEU A 175 14.71 5.59 -34.39
N ASN A 176 15.53 4.67 -34.92
CA ASN A 176 15.19 3.27 -35.19
C ASN A 176 13.97 2.97 -36.09
N GLY A 177 13.36 3.97 -36.74
CA GLY A 177 12.17 3.77 -37.57
C GLY A 177 10.89 3.53 -36.79
N ASN A 178 10.87 3.77 -35.48
CA ASN A 178 9.76 3.43 -34.58
C ASN A 178 9.44 4.48 -33.49
N GLU A 179 10.30 5.49 -33.28
CA GLU A 179 10.20 6.42 -32.16
C GLU A 179 10.71 7.82 -32.48
N LYS A 180 10.02 8.85 -31.96
CA LYS A 180 10.54 10.23 -31.93
C LYS A 180 10.96 10.56 -30.51
N TYR A 181 12.10 11.23 -30.33
CA TYR A 181 12.59 11.59 -29.00
C TYR A 181 13.06 13.05 -28.89
N HIS A 182 13.04 13.60 -27.68
CA HIS A 182 13.58 14.92 -27.34
C HIS A 182 14.17 14.90 -25.94
N PHE A 183 15.41 15.40 -25.80
CA PHE A 183 16.05 15.63 -24.50
C PHE A 183 15.71 17.02 -24.00
N PHE A 184 15.28 17.12 -22.75
CA PHE A 184 15.10 18.38 -22.03
C PHE A 184 16.36 18.77 -21.28
N ASP A 185 16.58 20.06 -21.10
CA ASP A 185 17.63 20.58 -20.21
C ASP A 185 17.27 20.47 -18.71
N THR A 186 16.06 19.98 -18.41
CA THR A 186 15.55 19.81 -17.05
C THR A 186 15.07 18.39 -16.81
N GLU A 187 15.31 17.89 -15.61
CA GLU A 187 14.87 16.56 -15.19
C GLU A 187 13.42 16.54 -14.70
N PHE A 188 12.78 15.38 -14.84
CA PHE A 188 11.43 15.08 -14.39
C PHE A 188 11.42 13.94 -13.37
N PRO A 189 10.41 13.87 -12.48
CA PRO A 189 10.23 12.73 -11.60
C PRO A 189 10.09 11.42 -12.39
N THR A 190 10.75 10.36 -11.96
CA THR A 190 10.71 9.05 -12.63
C THR A 190 10.04 7.97 -11.78
N ASN A 191 9.53 6.94 -12.44
CA ASN A 191 9.06 5.69 -11.84
C ASN A 191 9.18 4.59 -12.88
N GLU A 192 10.43 4.32 -13.26
CA GLU A 192 10.77 3.44 -14.34
C GLU A 192 10.26 2.02 -14.12
N LYS A 193 9.76 1.42 -15.21
CA LYS A 193 9.26 0.06 -15.23
C LYS A 193 9.69 -0.59 -16.54
N SER A 194 10.10 -1.85 -16.45
CA SER A 194 10.19 -2.70 -17.63
C SER A 194 8.77 -3.18 -18.02
N SER A 195 8.35 -2.87 -19.25
CA SER A 195 7.11 -3.41 -19.83
C SER A 195 7.36 -4.65 -20.69
N GLY A 196 8.61 -4.91 -21.08
CA GLY A 196 9.00 -5.93 -22.07
C GLY A 196 8.51 -5.67 -23.51
N LYS A 197 7.55 -4.75 -23.66
CA LYS A 197 6.89 -4.42 -24.93
C LYS A 197 6.43 -2.96 -24.92
N ILE A 198 6.72 -2.28 -26.02
CA ILE A 198 6.21 -0.96 -26.36
C ILE A 198 5.06 -1.13 -27.36
N SER A 199 3.99 -0.37 -27.18
CA SER A 199 2.88 -0.31 -28.13
C SER A 199 2.94 0.98 -28.93
N ALA A 200 2.53 0.92 -30.20
CA ALA A 200 2.32 2.12 -31.00
C ALA A 200 1.35 3.08 -30.28
N GLY A 201 1.71 4.36 -30.26
CA GLY A 201 1.03 5.43 -29.53
C GLY A 201 1.48 5.61 -28.08
N ASP A 202 2.33 4.76 -27.52
CA ASP A 202 2.84 4.99 -26.16
C ASP A 202 3.73 6.25 -26.11
N ILE A 203 3.53 7.08 -25.09
CA ILE A 203 4.37 8.22 -24.74
C ILE A 203 5.09 7.87 -23.44
N MET A 204 6.42 7.94 -23.44
CA MET A 204 7.26 7.48 -22.35
C MET A 204 8.39 8.47 -22.06
N LEU A 205 8.91 8.44 -20.83
CA LEU A 205 10.14 9.12 -20.47
C LEU A 205 11.25 8.06 -20.30
N TYR A 206 12.34 8.22 -21.04
CA TYR A 206 13.58 7.48 -20.87
C TYR A 206 14.52 8.26 -19.96
N GLY A 207 15.08 7.61 -18.94
CA GLY A 207 15.78 8.30 -17.87
C GLY A 207 14.88 9.35 -17.20
N SER A 208 15.48 10.50 -16.90
CA SER A 208 14.81 11.64 -16.25
C SER A 208 14.48 12.80 -17.20
N ASP A 209 14.95 12.78 -18.45
CA ASP A 209 15.00 13.98 -19.31
C ASP A 209 14.66 13.72 -20.79
N CYS A 210 14.46 12.48 -21.22
CA CYS A 210 14.22 12.15 -22.63
C CYS A 210 12.77 11.70 -22.88
N LEU A 211 11.96 12.57 -23.49
CA LEU A 211 10.59 12.23 -23.86
C LEU A 211 10.56 11.52 -25.21
N VAL A 212 9.88 10.37 -25.24
CA VAL A 212 9.78 9.50 -26.41
C VAL A 212 8.31 9.29 -26.77
N THR A 213 7.97 9.47 -28.05
CA THR A 213 6.68 9.08 -28.64
C THR A 213 6.89 7.92 -29.61
N PHE A 214 6.33 6.77 -29.28
CA PHE A 214 6.44 5.58 -30.11
C PHE A 214 5.32 5.51 -31.13
N TYR A 215 5.65 5.31 -32.41
CA TYR A 215 4.67 5.17 -33.48
C TYR A 215 4.65 3.76 -34.10
N LYS A 216 5.54 2.85 -33.65
CA LYS A 216 5.47 1.40 -33.92
C LYS A 216 5.68 0.58 -32.65
N SER A 217 5.04 -0.59 -32.60
CA SER A 217 5.19 -1.53 -31.48
C SER A 217 6.47 -2.35 -31.63
N HIS A 218 7.17 -2.64 -30.54
CA HIS A 218 8.35 -3.50 -30.53
C HIS A 218 8.61 -4.06 -29.12
N SER A 219 9.47 -5.07 -29.02
CA SER A 219 9.93 -5.60 -27.74
C SER A 219 11.19 -4.87 -27.28
N THR A 220 11.34 -4.65 -25.97
CA THR A 220 12.49 -3.92 -25.42
C THR A 220 12.84 -4.42 -24.02
N SER A 221 14.13 -4.41 -23.69
CA SER A 221 14.64 -4.64 -22.33
C SER A 221 14.77 -3.35 -21.52
N TYR A 222 14.70 -2.18 -22.17
CA TYR A 222 14.84 -0.89 -21.51
C TYR A 222 13.70 -0.62 -20.53
N GLN A 223 14.01 0.26 -19.58
CA GLN A 223 13.05 0.73 -18.58
C GLN A 223 12.63 2.15 -18.93
N TYR A 224 11.33 2.40 -18.78
CA TYR A 224 10.74 3.70 -19.08
C TYR A 224 9.76 4.09 -17.98
N THR A 225 9.54 5.38 -17.83
CA THR A 225 8.41 5.90 -17.05
C THR A 225 7.23 6.18 -17.98
N PRO A 226 6.08 5.48 -17.85
CA PRO A 226 4.93 5.72 -18.72
C PRO A 226 4.32 7.12 -18.50
N VAL A 227 4.20 7.91 -19.56
CA VAL A 227 3.66 9.28 -19.53
C VAL A 227 2.22 9.32 -20.01
N GLY A 228 1.95 8.74 -21.18
CA GLY A 228 0.64 8.84 -21.81
C GLY A 228 0.45 7.91 -22.99
N LYS A 229 -0.66 8.06 -23.68
CA LYS A 229 -0.96 7.31 -24.91
C LYS A 229 -1.74 8.14 -25.92
N ILE A 230 -1.26 8.14 -27.15
CA ILE A 230 -1.91 8.70 -28.32
C ILE A 230 -3.04 7.75 -28.74
N GLU A 231 -4.24 8.29 -28.94
CA GLU A 231 -5.44 7.50 -29.24
C GLU A 231 -5.41 6.95 -30.66
N ASN A 232 -5.06 7.78 -31.65
CA ASN A 232 -4.92 7.38 -33.06
C ASN A 232 -3.45 7.16 -33.45
N ALA A 233 -2.87 6.05 -32.99
CA ALA A 233 -1.47 5.73 -33.24
C ALA A 233 -1.12 5.57 -34.73
N SER A 234 -2.02 4.99 -35.55
CA SER A 234 -1.77 4.78 -36.97
C SER A 234 -1.81 6.08 -37.79
N GLY A 235 -2.73 6.98 -37.45
CA GLY A 235 -2.75 8.33 -38.02
C GLY A 235 -1.51 9.12 -37.62
N PHE A 236 -1.12 9.05 -36.34
CA PHE A 236 0.08 9.72 -35.85
C PHE A 236 1.35 9.22 -36.55
N ALA A 237 1.49 7.90 -36.73
CA ALA A 237 2.61 7.30 -37.44
C ALA A 237 2.77 7.83 -38.88
N LYS A 238 1.66 8.03 -39.60
CA LYS A 238 1.68 8.63 -40.95
C LYS A 238 2.12 10.09 -40.90
N ALA A 239 1.64 10.86 -39.92
CA ALA A 239 1.93 12.28 -39.80
C ALA A 239 3.39 12.58 -39.44
N VAL A 240 4.00 11.76 -38.56
CA VAL A 240 5.39 11.97 -38.13
C VAL A 240 6.43 11.48 -39.14
N GLY A 241 6.07 10.52 -40.01
CA GLY A 241 6.96 9.97 -41.03
C GLY A 241 8.27 9.39 -40.48
N ASN A 242 9.28 9.27 -41.36
CA ASN A 242 10.58 8.66 -41.05
C ASN A 242 11.69 9.70 -40.77
N GLY A 243 11.35 10.99 -40.68
CA GLY A 243 12.30 12.07 -40.42
C GLY A 243 12.13 12.68 -39.03
N ASN A 244 12.97 13.67 -38.73
CA ASN A 244 12.76 14.55 -37.57
C ASN A 244 11.47 15.34 -37.76
N VAL A 245 10.83 15.72 -36.65
CA VAL A 245 9.54 16.40 -36.69
C VAL A 245 9.38 17.36 -35.52
N THR A 246 8.67 18.46 -35.74
CA THR A 246 8.25 19.37 -34.67
C THR A 246 6.85 18.98 -34.19
N ILE A 247 6.71 18.75 -32.88
CA ILE A 247 5.43 18.40 -32.25
C ILE A 247 5.08 19.46 -31.22
N LYS A 248 3.90 20.06 -31.35
CA LYS A 248 3.32 20.94 -30.32
C LYS A 248 2.40 20.13 -29.40
N PHE A 249 2.62 20.23 -28.10
CA PHE A 249 1.78 19.65 -27.05
C PHE A 249 1.00 20.77 -26.35
N ALA A 250 -0.30 20.61 -26.21
CA ALA A 250 -1.16 21.55 -25.49
C ALA A 250 -2.23 20.81 -24.69
N VAL A 251 -2.53 21.29 -23.48
CA VAL A 251 -3.72 20.86 -22.74
C VAL A 251 -4.95 21.35 -23.50
N LYS A 252 -5.96 20.49 -23.61
CA LYS A 252 -7.24 20.86 -24.24
C LYS A 252 -7.98 21.92 -23.43
#